data_AF-A0A9D7RXR9-F1
#
_entry.id   AF-A0A9D7RXR9-F1
#
_cell.length_a   1.000
_cell.length_b   1.000
_cell.length_c   1.000
_cell.angle_alpha   90.00
_cell.angle_beta   90.00
_cell.angle_gamma   90.00
#
_symmetry.space_group_name_H-M   'P 1'
#
loop_
_entity.id
_entity.type
_entity.pdbx_description
1 polymer ?
#
loop_
_entity_poly.entity_id
_entity_poly.type
_entity_poly.pdbx_seq_one_letter_code
_entity_poly.pdbx_strand_id
1 'polypeptide(L)'
;MSFKRLPLFTLFLGFGCISCLASAPSWAQYDPNADKPLEEEKGPGLNLVDRGLYTLQLLRVPGGKPGDFTIRATNPGTVSGCVTLTDPDIKVKFLMNKVDVTLEADQTFELKDDEPRYGAYSCDTETHTSYFDVTLNRDELIDHNSKFIGLKSKEFGMYSSDKIDVSKEKIELLTQYPWGSELITFWFYPANTVILHAPAAKSGQDVGPLIDEFAESKGLVPLSKTLKGHELPYWATNMKYYTDPRGAILNQISTPGENAKVGSVTAHRTVYGSDGSGDQPYALDILGRTPGTTD
;
A
#
# COMPACT_ATOMS: atom_id res chain seq x y z
N MET A 1 25.31 36.88 -60.77
CA MET A 1 26.31 35.83 -61.09
C MET A 1 25.84 34.55 -60.41
N SER A 2 25.82 33.35 -60.96
CA SER A 2 25.95 32.81 -62.32
C SER A 2 25.37 31.39 -62.22
N PHE A 3 24.58 30.99 -63.21
CA PHE A 3 24.03 29.65 -63.41
C PHE A 3 25.12 28.61 -63.74
N LYS A 4 24.91 27.33 -63.35
CA LYS A 4 25.30 26.09 -64.08
C LYS A 4 24.77 24.86 -63.31
N ARG A 5 23.66 24.22 -63.70
CA ARG A 5 23.43 23.13 -64.69
C ARG A 5 24.21 21.80 -64.44
N LEU A 6 23.44 20.77 -64.03
CA LEU A 6 23.25 19.37 -64.55
C LEU A 6 24.40 18.65 -65.30
N PRO A 7 24.56 17.31 -65.17
CA PRO A 7 23.66 16.30 -65.81
C PRO A 7 23.34 15.08 -64.90
N LEU A 8 22.23 14.32 -65.01
CA LEU A 8 21.56 13.59 -66.09
C LEU A 8 22.39 12.44 -66.70
N PHE A 9 22.31 11.24 -66.11
CA PHE A 9 22.72 9.96 -66.69
C PHE A 9 21.95 8.84 -65.95
N THR A 10 21.53 7.70 -66.50
CA THR A 10 21.15 7.24 -67.83
C THR A 10 20.37 5.95 -67.58
N LEU A 11 19.29 5.79 -68.34
CA LEU A 11 18.42 4.62 -68.41
C LEU A 11 19.22 3.42 -68.98
N PHE A 12 19.20 2.26 -68.34
CA PHE A 12 19.45 0.98 -69.02
C PHE A 12 18.39 -0.04 -68.65
N LEU A 13 17.48 -0.23 -69.61
CA LEU A 13 16.60 -1.38 -69.74
C LEU A 13 17.45 -2.62 -70.06
N GLY A 14 17.34 -3.64 -69.22
CA GLY A 14 17.83 -4.99 -69.48
C GLY A 14 16.70 -5.99 -69.26
N PHE A 15 15.92 -6.22 -70.32
CA PHE A 15 14.92 -7.28 -70.40
C PHE A 15 15.60 -8.58 -70.86
N GLY A 16 15.26 -9.71 -70.22
CA GLY A 16 15.23 -11.01 -70.88
C GLY A 16 16.24 -12.04 -70.41
N CYS A 17 15.83 -12.90 -69.47
CA CYS A 17 15.85 -14.35 -69.70
C CYS A 17 14.90 -15.03 -68.71
N ILE A 18 13.69 -15.32 -69.20
CA ILE A 18 12.67 -16.13 -68.53
C ILE A 18 13.15 -17.58 -68.59
N SER A 19 13.54 -18.12 -67.45
CA SER A 19 13.66 -19.56 -67.24
C SER A 19 12.50 -20.00 -66.37
N CYS A 20 11.51 -20.64 -66.99
CA CYS A 20 10.41 -21.31 -66.31
C CYS A 20 10.93 -22.55 -65.58
N LEU A 21 11.38 -22.38 -64.33
CA LEU A 21 11.41 -23.46 -63.37
C LEU A 21 10.09 -23.41 -62.62
N ALA A 22 9.23 -24.40 -62.89
CA ALA A 22 8.03 -24.66 -62.11
C ALA A 22 8.45 -25.06 -60.69
N SER A 23 8.57 -24.07 -59.80
CA SER A 23 8.59 -24.30 -58.36
C SER A 23 7.23 -24.86 -57.97
N ALA A 24 7.24 -26.13 -57.54
CA ALA A 24 6.08 -26.79 -56.97
C ALA A 24 5.47 -25.89 -55.88
N PRO A 25 4.14 -25.79 -55.81
CA PRO A 25 3.49 -24.88 -54.90
C PRO A 25 3.70 -25.35 -53.46
N SER A 26 4.21 -24.46 -52.60
CA SER A 26 4.72 -24.73 -51.24
C SER A 26 3.63 -24.97 -50.19
N TRP A 27 2.44 -25.45 -50.56
CA TRP A 27 1.31 -25.63 -49.65
C TRP A 27 1.25 -27.01 -48.98
N ALA A 28 2.36 -27.74 -48.90
CA ALA A 28 2.40 -29.01 -48.17
C ALA A 28 3.80 -29.35 -47.63
N GLN A 29 4.47 -28.41 -46.95
CA GLN A 29 5.36 -28.85 -45.89
C GLN A 29 4.48 -29.17 -44.69
N TYR A 30 4.11 -30.45 -44.60
CA TYR A 30 3.51 -31.03 -43.41
C TYR A 30 4.48 -30.80 -42.25
N ASP A 31 4.18 -29.82 -41.39
CA ASP A 31 4.84 -29.68 -40.10
C ASP A 31 4.23 -30.75 -39.17
N PRO A 32 4.97 -31.80 -38.79
CA PRO A 32 4.47 -32.85 -37.90
C PRO A 32 4.17 -32.34 -36.48
N ASN A 33 4.41 -31.05 -36.18
CA ASN A 33 4.02 -30.41 -34.93
C ASN A 33 2.76 -29.53 -35.05
N ALA A 34 2.14 -29.41 -36.22
CA ALA A 34 0.92 -28.60 -36.39
C ALA A 34 -0.27 -29.09 -35.54
N ASP A 35 -0.27 -30.36 -35.15
CA ASP A 35 -1.29 -30.98 -34.28
C ASP A 35 -0.92 -30.99 -32.79
N LYS A 36 0.25 -30.47 -32.41
CA LYS A 36 0.53 -30.26 -30.98
C LYS A 36 -0.25 -29.02 -30.54
N PRO A 37 -1.05 -29.10 -29.46
CA PRO A 37 -1.61 -27.90 -28.89
C PRO A 37 -0.44 -26.96 -28.63
N LEU A 38 -0.50 -25.75 -29.20
CA LEU A 38 0.45 -24.69 -28.88
C LEU A 38 0.46 -24.60 -27.35
N GLU A 39 1.60 -24.94 -26.73
CA GLU A 39 1.80 -24.59 -25.33
C GLU A 39 1.59 -23.09 -25.27
N GLU A 40 0.57 -22.69 -24.52
CA GLU A 40 0.21 -21.30 -24.32
C GLU A 40 1.43 -20.65 -23.62
N GLU A 41 2.32 -20.05 -24.40
CA GLU A 41 3.39 -19.22 -23.86
C GLU A 41 2.69 -18.08 -23.13
N LYS A 42 2.63 -18.19 -21.80
CA LYS A 42 2.23 -17.08 -20.93
C LYS A 42 2.97 -15.83 -21.41
N GLY A 43 2.21 -14.79 -21.77
CA GLY A 43 2.75 -13.53 -22.27
C GLY A 43 3.82 -12.96 -21.33
N PRO A 44 4.74 -12.12 -21.84
CA PRO A 44 5.83 -11.59 -21.05
C PRO A 44 5.29 -10.79 -19.87
N GLY A 45 5.40 -11.35 -18.66
CA GLY A 45 5.06 -10.65 -17.43
C GLY A 45 5.98 -9.44 -17.24
N LEU A 46 5.40 -8.28 -17.00
CA LEU A 46 6.20 -7.10 -16.66
C LEU A 46 6.57 -7.19 -15.18
N ASN A 47 7.86 -7.06 -14.86
CA ASN A 47 8.33 -6.88 -13.49
C ASN A 47 8.65 -5.39 -13.30
N LEU A 48 7.97 -4.72 -12.35
CA LEU A 48 8.20 -3.31 -12.05
C LEU A 48 9.26 -3.08 -10.97
N VAL A 49 9.86 -4.14 -10.44
CA VAL A 49 10.83 -4.04 -9.34
C VAL A 49 12.04 -3.20 -9.77
N ASP A 50 12.15 -2.01 -9.20
CA ASP A 50 13.31 -1.12 -9.35
C ASP A 50 14.24 -1.27 -8.14
N ARG A 51 15.54 -1.18 -8.37
CA ARG A 51 16.62 -1.48 -7.42
C ARG A 51 16.74 -0.53 -6.24
N GLY A 52 15.87 0.46 -6.05
CA GLY A 52 16.12 1.49 -5.05
C GLY A 52 14.95 2.32 -4.54
N LEU A 53 13.70 1.99 -4.88
CA LEU A 53 12.56 2.84 -4.51
C LEU A 53 11.40 1.98 -3.98
N TYR A 54 11.51 1.50 -2.74
CA TYR A 54 10.35 1.02 -2.00
C TYR A 54 10.01 2.00 -0.90
N THR A 55 8.75 2.43 -0.84
CA THR A 55 8.21 3.09 0.34
C THR A 55 7.78 2.02 1.32
N LEU A 56 8.27 2.11 2.56
CA LEU A 56 7.91 1.17 3.61
C LEU A 56 6.74 1.69 4.43
N GLN A 57 5.81 0.80 4.77
CA GLN A 57 4.72 1.06 5.69
C GLN A 57 4.63 -0.06 6.71
N LEU A 58 4.32 0.30 7.95
CA LEU A 58 4.03 -0.65 9.01
C LEU A 58 2.52 -0.71 9.21
N LEU A 59 1.94 -1.88 9.01
CA LEU A 59 0.51 -2.12 8.99
C LEU A 59 0.11 -3.09 10.10
N ARG A 60 -1.08 -2.90 10.65
CA ARG A 60 -1.67 -3.87 11.60
C ARG A 60 -2.24 -5.06 10.83
N VAL A 61 -2.06 -6.27 11.35
CA VAL A 61 -2.62 -7.50 10.76
C VAL A 61 -4.06 -7.70 11.26
N PRO A 62 -5.08 -7.61 10.40
CA PRO A 62 -6.46 -7.88 10.81
C PRO A 62 -6.60 -9.33 11.29
N GLY A 63 -7.05 -9.54 12.53
CA GLY A 63 -7.17 -10.88 13.11
C GLY A 63 -5.84 -11.58 13.43
N GLY A 64 -4.71 -10.87 13.34
CA GLY A 64 -3.39 -11.39 13.70
C GLY A 64 -3.23 -11.67 15.19
N LYS A 65 -2.16 -12.37 15.55
CA LYS A 65 -1.80 -12.60 16.96
C LYS A 65 -1.29 -11.31 17.60
N PRO A 66 -1.33 -11.20 18.94
CA PRO A 66 -0.69 -10.09 19.64
C PRO A 66 0.79 -9.96 19.22
N GLY A 67 1.19 -8.75 18.83
CA GLY A 67 2.54 -8.46 18.36
C GLY A 67 2.75 -8.66 16.86
N ASP A 68 1.78 -9.20 16.12
CA ASP A 68 1.87 -9.29 14.66
C ASP A 68 1.74 -7.90 14.02
N PHE A 69 2.60 -7.63 13.05
CA PHE A 69 2.54 -6.47 12.18
C PHE A 69 3.05 -6.85 10.80
N THR A 70 2.60 -6.13 9.77
CA THR A 70 3.03 -6.33 8.40
C THR A 70 3.90 -5.16 7.96
N ILE A 71 5.04 -5.46 7.36
CA ILE A 71 5.81 -4.50 6.59
C ILE A 71 5.34 -4.58 5.15
N ARG A 72 4.74 -3.51 4.65
CA ARG A 72 4.41 -3.36 3.23
C ARG A 72 5.51 -2.55 2.56
N ALA A 73 6.16 -3.15 1.56
CA ALA A 73 7.09 -2.46 0.69
C ALA A 73 6.39 -2.20 -0.64
N THR A 74 6.15 -0.93 -0.97
CA THR A 74 5.43 -0.52 -2.19
C THR A 74 6.38 0.18 -3.16
N ASN A 75 6.38 -0.25 -4.41
CA ASN A 75 7.09 0.43 -5.48
C ASN A 75 6.24 1.61 -6.01
N PRO A 76 6.82 2.82 -6.21
CA PRO A 76 6.07 3.97 -6.73
C PRO A 76 5.65 3.80 -8.20
N GLY A 77 6.24 2.86 -8.92
CA GLY A 77 5.84 2.50 -10.28
C GLY A 77 4.40 1.98 -10.33
N THR A 78 3.62 2.55 -11.24
CA THR A 78 2.23 2.14 -11.49
C THR A 78 2.11 1.57 -12.89
N VAL A 79 1.32 0.52 -13.04
CA VAL A 79 0.85 0.02 -14.33
C VAL A 79 -0.65 0.18 -14.38
N SER A 80 -1.13 0.85 -15.42
CA SER A 80 -2.55 0.96 -15.70
C SER A 80 -2.93 -0.01 -16.81
N GLY A 81 -4.02 -0.73 -16.61
CA GLY A 81 -4.57 -1.60 -17.64
C GLY A 81 -5.27 -2.83 -17.08
N CYS A 82 -5.43 -3.81 -17.96
CA CYS A 82 -6.09 -5.08 -17.70
C CYS A 82 -5.06 -6.12 -17.27
N VAL A 83 -4.53 -5.95 -16.06
CA VAL A 83 -3.44 -6.78 -15.56
C VAL A 83 -3.89 -7.61 -14.37
N THR A 84 -3.37 -8.83 -14.29
CA THR A 84 -3.46 -9.68 -13.11
C THR A 84 -2.11 -9.65 -12.41
N LEU A 85 -2.11 -9.47 -11.10
CA LEU A 85 -0.92 -9.49 -10.28
C LEU A 85 -0.69 -10.91 -9.75
N THR A 86 0.54 -11.40 -9.84
CA THR A 86 0.94 -12.62 -9.14
C THR A 86 1.34 -12.30 -7.71
N ASP A 87 1.15 -13.26 -6.80
CA ASP A 87 1.61 -13.11 -5.43
C ASP A 87 3.14 -13.30 -5.37
N PRO A 88 3.87 -12.43 -4.64
CA PRO A 88 5.30 -12.61 -4.42
C PRO A 88 5.59 -13.83 -3.53
N ASP A 89 6.70 -14.53 -3.79
CA ASP A 89 7.21 -15.59 -2.89
C ASP A 89 8.23 -15.00 -1.93
N ILE A 90 7.93 -15.05 -0.63
CA ILE A 90 8.72 -14.37 0.41
C ILE A 90 9.21 -15.36 1.45
N LYS A 91 10.51 -15.30 1.75
CA LYS A 91 11.17 -16.09 2.76
C LYS A 91 11.80 -15.23 3.84
N VAL A 92 11.35 -15.42 5.07
CA VAL A 92 11.88 -14.74 6.25
C VAL A 92 12.89 -15.65 6.97
N LYS A 93 14.03 -15.10 7.36
CA LYS A 93 15.05 -15.78 8.18
C LYS A 93 15.58 -14.86 9.26
N PHE A 94 15.59 -15.34 10.50
CA PHE A 94 16.26 -14.66 11.61
C PHE A 94 17.74 -15.03 11.65
N LEU A 95 18.61 -14.02 11.65
CA LEU A 95 20.07 -14.15 11.62
C LEU A 95 20.69 -13.28 12.72
N MET A 96 21.18 -13.88 13.80
CA MET A 96 21.76 -13.17 14.96
C MET A 96 20.95 -11.93 15.36
N ASN A 97 21.33 -10.73 14.92
CA ASN A 97 20.70 -9.44 15.21
C ASN A 97 19.94 -8.82 14.01
N LYS A 98 19.60 -9.60 12.99
CA LYS A 98 18.96 -9.15 11.76
C LYS A 98 17.84 -10.10 11.34
N VAL A 99 16.76 -9.55 10.79
CA VAL A 99 15.78 -10.33 10.03
C VAL A 99 16.04 -10.13 8.55
N ASP A 100 16.30 -11.22 7.85
CA ASP A 100 16.48 -11.25 6.40
C ASP A 100 15.16 -11.66 5.74
N VAL A 101 14.57 -10.72 5.01
CA VAL A 101 13.39 -10.92 4.18
C VAL A 101 13.85 -11.07 2.72
N THR A 102 13.63 -12.24 2.15
CA THR A 102 14.05 -12.59 0.78
C THR A 102 12.83 -12.71 -0.11
N LEU A 103 12.77 -11.90 -1.16
CA LEU A 103 11.87 -12.08 -2.28
C LEU A 103 12.49 -13.14 -3.22
N GLU A 104 11.96 -14.36 -3.17
CA GLU A 104 12.42 -15.50 -3.98
C GLU A 104 11.83 -15.46 -5.40
N ALA A 105 10.61 -14.94 -5.52
CA ALA A 105 9.96 -14.58 -6.77
C ALA A 105 9.24 -13.24 -6.62
N ASP A 106 9.51 -12.33 -7.55
CA ASP A 106 8.92 -10.99 -7.57
C ASP A 106 7.45 -11.04 -8.05
N GLN A 107 6.68 -10.04 -7.65
CA GLN A 107 5.33 -9.84 -8.19
C GLN A 107 5.41 -9.42 -9.66
N THR A 108 4.71 -10.16 -10.53
CA THR A 108 4.63 -9.90 -11.96
C THR A 108 3.24 -9.41 -12.35
N PHE A 109 3.20 -8.56 -13.37
CA PHE A 109 1.97 -8.10 -14.01
C PHE A 109 1.75 -8.96 -15.26
N GLU A 110 0.79 -9.86 -15.21
CA GLU A 110 0.35 -10.66 -16.35
C GLU A 110 -0.77 -9.90 -17.09
N LEU A 111 -0.56 -9.61 -18.38
CA LEU A 111 -1.64 -9.07 -19.22
C LEU A 111 -2.67 -10.17 -19.44
N LYS A 112 -3.96 -9.85 -19.28
CA LYS A 112 -5.03 -10.75 -19.73
C LYS A 112 -5.03 -10.76 -21.27
N ASP A 113 -4.43 -11.79 -21.85
CA ASP A 113 -4.34 -11.98 -23.30
C ASP A 113 -5.37 -13.00 -23.84
N ASP A 114 -6.35 -13.38 -23.00
CA ASP A 114 -7.32 -14.45 -23.26
C ASP A 114 -8.22 -14.20 -24.51
N GLU A 115 -8.31 -12.97 -25.03
CA GLU A 115 -9.12 -12.64 -26.22
C GLU A 115 -8.49 -11.57 -27.17
N PRO A 116 -8.74 -11.63 -28.50
CA PRO A 116 -8.16 -10.72 -29.48
C PRO A 116 -8.57 -9.26 -29.27
N ARG A 117 -7.56 -8.37 -29.23
CA ARG A 117 -7.57 -6.93 -28.87
C ARG A 117 -8.42 -5.99 -29.76
N TYR A 118 -9.34 -6.51 -30.57
CA TYR A 118 -10.16 -5.73 -31.52
C TYR A 118 -11.57 -5.40 -31.00
N GLY A 119 -11.99 -5.97 -29.86
CA GLY A 119 -13.27 -5.67 -29.22
C GLY A 119 -13.08 -4.80 -27.98
N ALA A 120 -13.72 -3.63 -27.95
CA ALA A 120 -13.78 -2.76 -26.78
C ALA A 120 -14.65 -3.36 -25.64
N TYR A 121 -14.17 -4.44 -24.99
CA TYR A 121 -14.92 -5.12 -23.92
C TYR A 121 -14.20 -5.16 -22.56
N SER A 122 -14.90 -4.53 -21.60
CA SER A 122 -15.26 -4.97 -20.23
C SER A 122 -14.20 -5.42 -19.21
N CYS A 123 -12.93 -5.05 -19.31
CA CYS A 123 -12.14 -5.01 -18.08
C CYS A 123 -12.03 -3.58 -17.56
N ASP A 124 -12.36 -3.43 -16.28
CA ASP A 124 -12.18 -2.20 -15.56
C ASP A 124 -10.68 -1.90 -15.53
N THR A 125 -10.31 -0.81 -16.20
CA THR A 125 -8.91 -0.37 -16.21
C THR A 125 -8.59 0.17 -14.83
N GLU A 126 -7.79 -0.59 -14.09
CA GLU A 126 -7.33 -0.20 -12.77
C GLU A 126 -5.85 0.22 -12.85
N THR A 127 -5.44 0.98 -11.84
CA THR A 127 -4.03 1.34 -11.65
C THR A 127 -3.48 0.47 -10.54
N HIS A 128 -2.48 -0.33 -10.87
CA HIS A 128 -1.85 -1.26 -9.95
C HIS A 128 -0.43 -0.79 -9.63
N THR A 129 -0.03 -0.92 -8.37
CA THR A 129 1.35 -0.76 -7.92
C THR A 129 1.89 -2.12 -7.51
N SER A 130 3.20 -2.32 -7.67
CA SER A 130 3.84 -3.51 -7.11
C SER A 130 4.05 -3.33 -5.62
N TYR A 131 3.63 -4.30 -4.81
CA TYR A 131 3.94 -4.34 -3.39
C TYR A 131 4.14 -5.77 -2.91
N PHE A 132 4.82 -5.90 -1.78
CA PHE A 132 4.87 -7.16 -1.06
C PHE A 132 4.72 -6.92 0.44
N ASP A 133 4.04 -7.85 1.09
CA ASP A 133 3.70 -7.78 2.51
C ASP A 133 4.47 -8.85 3.27
N VAL A 134 5.09 -8.45 4.38
CA VAL A 134 5.82 -9.37 5.26
C VAL A 134 5.30 -9.23 6.67
N THR A 135 4.60 -10.26 7.14
CA THR A 135 4.16 -10.32 8.52
C THR A 135 5.30 -10.82 9.41
N LEU A 136 5.61 -10.04 10.43
CA LEU A 136 6.58 -10.35 11.47
C LEU A 136 5.90 -10.26 12.84
N ASN A 137 6.47 -10.94 13.83
CA ASN A 137 5.99 -10.85 15.21
C ASN A 137 7.00 -10.09 16.09
N ARG A 138 6.49 -9.14 16.87
CA ARG A 138 7.25 -8.33 17.85
C ARG A 138 8.07 -9.17 18.80
N ASP A 139 7.46 -10.20 19.40
CA ASP A 139 8.10 -10.99 20.45
C ASP A 139 9.24 -11.82 19.87
N GLU A 140 9.08 -12.36 18.65
CA GLU A 140 10.17 -13.02 17.92
C GLU A 140 11.33 -12.05 17.63
N LEU A 141 11.04 -10.81 17.22
CA LEU A 141 12.09 -9.80 17.00
C LEU A 141 12.87 -9.49 18.28
N ILE A 142 12.19 -9.40 19.42
CA ILE A 142 12.80 -9.16 20.74
C ILE A 142 13.63 -10.37 21.17
N ASP A 143 13.09 -11.59 21.06
CA ASP A 143 13.75 -12.83 21.46
C ASP A 143 15.04 -13.07 20.66
N HIS A 144 15.03 -12.71 19.37
CA HIS A 144 16.21 -12.74 18.52
C HIS A 144 17.12 -11.51 18.68
N ASN A 145 16.83 -10.55 19.56
CA ASN A 145 17.57 -9.30 19.70
C ASN A 145 17.82 -8.60 18.34
N SER A 146 16.79 -8.58 17.49
CA SER A 146 16.86 -8.03 16.15
C SER A 146 17.04 -6.51 16.20
N LYS A 147 18.00 -6.01 15.43
CA LYS A 147 18.35 -4.58 15.29
C LYS A 147 18.25 -4.06 13.86
N PHE A 148 18.09 -4.97 12.90
CA PHE A 148 17.99 -4.64 11.48
C PHE A 148 16.94 -5.51 10.80
N ILE A 149 16.27 -4.94 9.80
CA ILE A 149 15.45 -5.66 8.83
C ILE A 149 16.09 -5.46 7.47
N GLY A 150 16.55 -6.54 6.86
CA GLY A 150 17.09 -6.53 5.51
C GLY A 150 16.06 -7.00 4.51
N LEU A 151 15.77 -6.16 3.52
CA LEU A 151 14.96 -6.53 2.36
C LEU A 151 15.90 -6.89 1.21
N LYS A 152 15.75 -8.07 0.62
CA LYS A 152 16.55 -8.52 -0.52
C LYS A 152 15.70 -9.28 -1.52
N SER A 153 16.06 -9.24 -2.79
CA SER A 153 15.56 -10.14 -3.83
C SER A 153 16.68 -11.04 -4.32
N LYS A 154 16.29 -12.22 -4.78
CA LYS A 154 17.18 -13.15 -5.46
C LYS A 154 17.76 -12.57 -6.75
N GLU A 155 17.00 -11.77 -7.49
CA GLU A 155 17.43 -11.19 -8.77
C GLU A 155 18.35 -9.98 -8.58
N PHE A 156 18.01 -9.12 -7.61
CA PHE A 156 18.62 -7.80 -7.47
C PHE A 156 19.55 -7.64 -6.27
N GLY A 157 19.58 -8.61 -5.36
CA GLY A 157 20.37 -8.54 -4.14
C GLY A 157 19.68 -7.72 -3.05
N MET A 158 20.46 -7.06 -2.18
CA MET A 158 19.94 -6.32 -1.03
C MET A 158 19.40 -4.95 -1.46
N TYR A 159 18.13 -4.69 -1.17
CA TYR A 159 17.46 -3.41 -1.40
C TYR A 159 17.70 -2.44 -0.26
N SER A 160 17.42 -2.90 0.96
CA SER A 160 17.53 -2.10 2.17
C SER A 160 18.04 -2.94 3.34
N SER A 161 18.57 -2.24 4.33
CA SER A 161 18.96 -2.81 5.62
C SER A 161 18.66 -1.78 6.68
N ASP A 162 17.38 -1.70 7.04
CA ASP A 162 16.82 -0.64 7.87
C ASP A 162 17.02 -0.97 9.35
N LYS A 163 17.34 0.06 10.14
CA LYS A 163 17.55 -0.12 11.58
C LYS A 163 16.20 -0.16 12.28
N ILE A 164 16.05 -1.10 13.21
CA ILE A 164 14.87 -1.20 14.06
C ILE A 164 15.22 -1.04 15.54
N ASP A 165 14.31 -0.39 16.27
CA ASP A 165 14.23 -0.48 17.73
C ASP A 165 12.87 -1.08 18.10
N VAL A 166 12.90 -2.21 18.83
CA VAL A 166 11.70 -2.97 19.15
C VAL A 166 11.57 -3.04 20.67
N SER A 167 10.40 -2.62 21.14
CA SER A 167 9.98 -2.73 22.53
C SER A 167 8.66 -3.47 22.61
N LYS A 168 8.17 -3.72 23.82
CA LYS A 168 6.83 -4.31 24.03
C LYS A 168 5.71 -3.42 23.49
N GLU A 169 5.92 -2.11 23.46
CA GLU A 169 4.90 -1.09 23.19
C GLU A 169 4.91 -0.60 21.74
N LYS A 170 6.09 -0.58 21.11
CA LYS A 170 6.26 -0.10 19.74
C LYS A 170 7.45 -0.73 19.03
N ILE A 171 7.43 -0.61 17.70
CA ILE A 171 8.60 -0.74 16.84
C ILE A 171 8.85 0.60 16.14
N GLU A 172 10.11 1.01 16.12
CA GLU A 172 10.59 2.15 15.36
C GLU A 172 11.49 1.64 14.24
N LEU A 173 11.18 2.03 13.01
CA LEU A 173 11.92 1.67 11.80
C LEU A 173 12.54 2.93 11.22
N LEU A 174 13.87 2.99 11.21
CA LEU A 174 14.63 4.06 10.57
C LEU A 174 15.02 3.60 9.15
N THR A 175 14.27 4.10 8.18
CA THR A 175 14.48 3.81 6.75
C THR A 175 15.27 4.94 6.08
N GLN A 176 16.11 4.58 5.10
CA GLN A 176 16.91 5.53 4.33
C GLN A 176 16.38 5.62 2.90
N TYR A 177 15.92 6.81 2.53
CA TYR A 177 15.53 7.14 1.17
C TYR A 177 16.57 8.06 0.52
N PRO A 178 16.56 8.19 -0.83
CA PRO A 178 17.43 9.13 -1.54
C PRO A 178 17.27 10.60 -1.09
N TRP A 179 16.08 10.97 -0.59
CA TRP A 179 15.76 12.32 -0.11
C TRP A 179 15.95 12.52 1.40
N GLY A 180 16.39 11.50 2.14
CA GLY A 180 16.64 11.57 3.57
C GLY A 180 16.20 10.32 4.34
N SER A 181 16.35 10.37 5.66
CA SER A 181 15.89 9.30 6.55
C SER A 181 14.49 9.60 7.10
N GLU A 182 13.66 8.58 7.20
CA GLU A 182 12.36 8.65 7.85
C GLU A 182 12.31 7.68 9.05
N LEU A 183 11.76 8.15 10.17
CA LEU A 183 11.49 7.33 11.35
C LEU A 183 10.02 6.97 11.36
N ILE A 184 9.71 5.71 11.06
CA ILE A 184 8.35 5.19 11.09
C ILE A 184 8.11 4.52 12.45
N THR A 185 7.13 4.99 13.21
CA THR A 185 6.77 4.40 14.51
C THR A 185 5.46 3.65 14.39
N PHE A 186 5.46 2.38 14.80
CA PHE A 186 4.25 1.56 14.89
C PHE A 186 3.99 1.14 16.33
N TRP A 187 2.78 1.42 16.81
CA TRP A 187 2.37 1.12 18.18
C TRP A 187 1.58 -0.18 18.27
N PHE A 188 1.99 -1.04 19.20
CA PHE A 188 1.27 -2.25 19.57
C PHE A 188 0.18 -1.90 20.59
N TYR A 189 -0.92 -1.33 20.09
CA TYR A 189 -2.05 -0.94 20.93
C TYR A 189 -2.60 -2.11 21.75
N PRO A 190 -2.97 -1.89 23.03
CA PRO A 190 -3.75 -2.84 23.80
C PRO A 190 -5.04 -3.26 23.07
N ALA A 191 -5.46 -4.52 23.24
CA ALA A 191 -6.63 -5.07 22.55
C ALA A 191 -7.93 -4.29 22.84
N ASN A 192 -8.01 -3.60 23.97
CA ASN A 192 -9.14 -2.76 24.36
C ASN A 192 -8.97 -1.28 23.98
N THR A 193 -8.10 -0.96 23.02
CA THR A 193 -7.93 0.41 22.53
C THR A 193 -9.12 0.80 21.66
N VAL A 194 -9.66 1.98 21.93
CA VAL A 194 -10.71 2.62 21.14
C VAL A 194 -10.25 4.01 20.72
N ILE A 195 -10.59 4.38 19.50
CA ILE A 195 -10.37 5.71 18.93
C ILE A 195 -11.72 6.39 18.94
N LEU A 196 -11.81 7.54 19.62
CA LEU A 196 -12.98 8.40 19.58
C LEU A 196 -12.70 9.57 18.67
N HIS A 197 -13.64 9.90 17.79
CA HIS A 197 -13.55 11.10 16.97
C HIS A 197 -14.91 11.77 16.77
N ALA A 198 -14.87 13.03 16.35
CA ALA A 198 -16.06 13.83 16.07
C ALA A 198 -15.93 14.52 14.69
N PRO A 199 -16.19 13.80 13.58
CA PRO A 199 -15.89 14.28 12.23
C PRO A 199 -16.79 15.44 11.79
N ALA A 200 -17.96 15.60 12.41
CA ALA A 200 -18.88 16.70 12.14
C ALA A 200 -18.52 18.01 12.87
N ALA A 201 -17.42 18.03 13.63
CA ALA A 201 -16.90 19.24 14.25
C ALA A 201 -16.60 20.30 13.18
N LYS A 202 -16.89 21.57 13.48
CA LYS A 202 -16.64 22.66 12.54
C LYS A 202 -15.14 22.92 12.41
N SER A 203 -14.71 23.32 11.22
CA SER A 203 -13.30 23.66 10.97
C SER A 203 -12.81 24.72 11.98
N GLY A 204 -11.63 24.48 12.57
CA GLY A 204 -11.05 25.35 13.59
C GLY A 204 -11.64 25.18 15.00
N GLN A 205 -12.64 24.31 15.20
CA GLN A 205 -13.15 23.99 16.53
C GLN A 205 -12.33 22.87 17.17
N ASP A 206 -11.67 23.16 18.30
CA ASP A 206 -11.08 22.12 19.15
C ASP A 206 -12.19 21.43 19.96
N VAL A 207 -12.48 20.19 19.59
CA VAL A 207 -13.47 19.33 20.27
C VAL A 207 -12.79 18.30 21.17
N GLY A 208 -11.46 18.33 21.28
CA GLY A 208 -10.69 17.43 22.12
C GLY A 208 -11.17 17.39 23.58
N PRO A 209 -11.46 18.52 24.24
CA PRO A 209 -11.99 18.53 25.61
C PRO A 209 -13.37 17.87 25.74
N LEU A 210 -14.24 18.03 24.73
CA LEU A 210 -15.56 17.40 24.73
C LEU A 210 -15.45 15.87 24.56
N ILE A 211 -14.50 15.41 23.75
CA ILE A 211 -14.19 13.98 23.61
C ILE A 211 -13.65 13.43 24.95
N ASP A 212 -12.78 14.17 25.65
CA ASP A 212 -12.24 13.75 26.96
C ASP A 212 -13.36 13.63 28.01
N GLU A 213 -14.25 14.62 28.10
CA GLU A 213 -15.38 14.59 29.03
C GLU A 213 -16.31 13.40 28.74
N PHE A 214 -16.62 13.18 27.45
CA PHE A 214 -17.39 12.01 27.03
C PHE A 214 -16.68 10.70 27.42
N ALA A 215 -15.39 10.58 27.13
CA ALA A 215 -14.59 9.40 27.44
C ALA A 215 -14.55 9.11 28.95
N GLU A 216 -14.36 10.14 29.78
CA GLU A 216 -14.36 10.04 31.23
C GLU A 216 -15.73 9.58 31.76
N SER A 217 -16.82 10.11 31.21
CA SER A 217 -18.19 9.68 31.58
C SER A 217 -18.44 8.19 31.30
N LYS A 218 -17.71 7.59 30.35
CA LYS A 218 -17.75 6.16 30.01
C LYS A 218 -16.69 5.35 30.77
N GLY A 219 -15.84 6.02 31.58
CA GLY A 219 -14.74 5.42 32.33
C GLY A 219 -13.64 4.87 31.42
N LEU A 220 -13.41 5.52 30.29
CA LEU A 220 -12.26 5.28 29.45
C LEU A 220 -11.02 5.93 30.05
N VAL A 221 -9.85 5.38 29.74
CA VAL A 221 -8.57 5.92 30.22
C VAL A 221 -7.76 6.40 29.01
N PRO A 222 -7.27 7.65 28.99
CA PRO A 222 -6.43 8.15 27.89
C PRO A 222 -5.27 7.20 27.60
N LEU A 223 -5.05 6.88 26.31
CA LEU A 223 -4.05 5.89 25.90
C LEU A 223 -2.63 6.28 26.36
N SER A 224 -2.33 7.58 26.41
CA SER A 224 -1.05 8.11 26.91
C SER A 224 -0.72 7.76 28.37
N LYS A 225 -1.73 7.41 29.18
CA LYS A 225 -1.53 6.91 30.55
C LYS A 225 -1.12 5.43 30.58
N THR A 226 -1.48 4.67 29.54
CA THR A 226 -1.21 3.23 29.43
C THR A 226 -0.04 2.89 28.51
N LEU A 227 0.20 3.73 27.49
CA LEU A 227 1.22 3.55 26.47
C LEU A 227 2.10 4.81 26.46
N LYS A 228 3.28 4.72 27.09
CA LYS A 228 4.08 5.91 27.37
C LYS A 228 4.74 6.44 26.08
N GLY A 229 4.65 7.76 25.88
CA GLY A 229 5.21 8.41 24.70
C GLY A 229 4.37 8.26 23.43
N HIS A 230 3.17 7.67 23.52
CA HIS A 230 2.18 7.76 22.44
C HIS A 230 1.69 9.20 22.36
N GLU A 231 1.95 9.83 21.21
CA GLU A 231 1.53 11.19 20.90
C GLU A 231 0.82 11.20 19.56
N LEU A 232 -0.28 11.94 19.49
CA LEU A 232 -0.99 12.16 18.25
C LEU A 232 -0.39 13.37 17.52
N PRO A 233 -0.48 13.41 16.18
CA PRO A 233 -0.12 14.59 15.43
C PRO A 233 -0.90 15.81 15.93
N TYR A 234 -0.27 16.98 15.96
CA TYR A 234 -0.90 18.22 16.45
C TYR A 234 -2.20 18.58 15.73
N TRP A 235 -2.40 18.09 14.50
CA TRP A 235 -3.57 18.35 13.68
C TRP A 235 -4.75 17.40 13.98
N ALA A 236 -4.55 16.34 14.78
CA ALA A 236 -5.58 15.36 15.13
C ALA A 236 -6.51 15.85 16.26
N THR A 237 -6.94 17.12 16.22
CA THR A 237 -7.70 17.77 17.31
C THR A 237 -9.10 17.19 17.53
N ASN A 238 -9.65 16.51 16.51
CA ASN A 238 -10.96 15.88 16.55
C ASN A 238 -10.91 14.36 16.75
N MET A 239 -9.75 13.80 17.11
CA MET A 239 -9.53 12.37 17.29
C MET A 239 -8.64 12.11 18.52
N LYS A 240 -9.04 11.17 19.37
CA LYS A 240 -8.28 10.79 20.57
C LYS A 240 -8.34 9.29 20.81
N TYR A 241 -7.30 8.77 21.47
CA TYR A 241 -7.12 7.35 21.71
C TYR A 241 -7.28 7.06 23.21
N TYR A 242 -8.02 6.01 23.52
CA TYR A 242 -8.30 5.59 24.89
C TYR A 242 -8.19 4.07 25.01
N THR A 243 -7.99 3.60 26.23
CA THR A 243 -8.24 2.21 26.61
C THR A 243 -9.62 2.11 27.25
N ASP A 244 -10.38 1.09 26.86
CA ASP A 244 -11.71 0.79 27.37
C ASP A 244 -11.67 -0.44 28.28
N PRO A 245 -11.32 -0.30 29.57
CA PRO A 245 -11.14 -1.44 30.46
C PRO A 245 -12.44 -2.20 30.75
N ARG A 246 -13.61 -1.59 30.49
CA ARG A 246 -14.93 -2.17 30.81
C ARG A 246 -15.73 -2.57 29.57
N GLY A 247 -15.20 -2.34 28.38
CA GLY A 247 -15.91 -2.58 27.11
C GLY A 247 -17.14 -1.68 26.92
N ALA A 248 -17.17 -0.50 27.53
CA ALA A 248 -18.31 0.41 27.45
C ALA A 248 -18.56 0.91 26.01
N ILE A 249 -17.49 1.10 25.24
CA ILE A 249 -17.48 1.51 23.84
C ILE A 249 -17.17 0.34 22.92
N LEU A 250 -16.20 -0.49 23.28
CA LEU A 250 -15.74 -1.61 22.44
C LEU A 250 -16.88 -2.56 22.07
N ASN A 251 -17.79 -2.83 23.00
CA ASN A 251 -18.95 -3.71 22.76
C ASN A 251 -20.02 -3.10 21.82
N GLN A 252 -19.90 -1.81 21.48
CA GLN A 252 -20.78 -1.13 20.52
C GLN A 252 -20.20 -1.13 19.09
N ILE A 253 -18.95 -1.58 18.93
CA ILE A 253 -18.24 -1.61 17.64
C ILE A 253 -18.32 -3.05 17.11
N SER A 254 -19.10 -3.25 16.05
CA SER A 254 -19.31 -4.57 15.46
C SER A 254 -18.19 -5.01 14.52
N THR A 255 -17.55 -4.06 13.84
CA THR A 255 -16.54 -4.33 12.82
C THR A 255 -15.25 -3.56 13.14
N PRO A 256 -14.09 -4.24 13.22
CA PRO A 256 -12.82 -3.56 13.46
C PRO A 256 -12.53 -2.48 12.40
N GLY A 257 -12.08 -1.31 12.85
CA GLY A 257 -11.75 -0.18 11.98
C GLY A 257 -12.96 0.62 11.45
N GLU A 258 -14.19 0.11 11.56
CA GLU A 258 -15.39 0.85 11.16
C GLU A 258 -15.87 1.81 12.25
N ASN A 259 -16.40 2.95 11.81
CA ASN A 259 -16.97 3.95 12.71
C ASN A 259 -18.36 3.52 13.17
N ALA A 260 -18.55 3.38 14.48
CA ALA A 260 -19.85 3.24 15.11
C ALA A 260 -20.20 4.53 15.86
N LYS A 261 -21.46 4.98 15.81
CA LYS A 261 -21.92 6.07 16.67
C LYS A 261 -22.05 5.55 18.10
N VAL A 262 -21.29 6.13 19.02
CA VAL A 262 -21.20 5.67 20.42
C VAL A 262 -21.78 6.66 21.43
N GLY A 263 -22.10 7.87 20.96
CA GLY A 263 -22.75 8.89 21.75
C GLY A 263 -22.84 10.23 21.04
N SER A 264 -23.16 11.27 21.81
CA SER A 264 -23.14 12.65 21.36
C SER A 264 -22.77 13.57 22.53
N VAL A 265 -22.23 14.74 22.19
CA VAL A 265 -21.90 15.83 23.11
C VAL A 265 -22.56 17.12 22.63
N THR A 266 -22.75 18.09 23.52
CA THR A 266 -23.19 19.43 23.13
C THR A 266 -21.98 20.29 22.82
N ALA A 267 -21.86 20.69 21.57
CA ALA A 267 -20.84 21.62 21.12
C ALA A 267 -21.46 23.00 20.88
N HIS A 268 -20.64 24.03 20.89
CA HIS A 268 -21.06 25.42 20.73
C HIS A 268 -20.46 26.00 19.45
N ARG A 269 -21.18 26.90 18.78
CA ARG A 269 -20.70 27.59 17.57
C ARG A 269 -21.16 29.04 17.56
N THR A 270 -20.28 29.91 17.09
CA THR A 270 -20.65 31.29 16.80
C THR A 270 -21.45 31.35 15.50
N VAL A 271 -22.66 31.89 15.58
CA VAL A 271 -23.51 32.23 14.43
C VAL A 271 -23.59 33.75 14.29
N TYR A 272 -23.60 34.25 13.06
CA TYR A 272 -23.70 35.69 12.77
C TYR A 272 -25.05 35.98 12.15
N GLY A 273 -25.83 36.86 12.78
CA GLY A 273 -27.16 37.28 12.32
C GLY A 273 -27.29 38.80 12.26
N SER A 274 -28.49 39.28 11.90
CA SER A 274 -28.82 40.72 11.88
C SER A 274 -28.64 41.40 13.24
N ASP A 275 -28.73 40.63 14.33
CA ASP A 275 -28.64 41.12 15.71
C ASP A 275 -27.22 40.99 16.31
N GLY A 276 -26.23 40.59 15.50
CA GLY A 276 -24.84 40.39 15.93
C GLY A 276 -24.41 38.91 15.97
N SER A 277 -23.28 38.63 16.61
CA SER A 277 -22.81 37.25 16.84
C SER A 277 -23.49 36.65 18.07
N GLY A 278 -24.02 35.44 17.93
CA GLY A 278 -24.59 34.65 19.01
C GLY A 278 -23.90 33.29 19.14
N ASP A 279 -23.91 32.73 20.34
CA ASP A 279 -23.48 31.35 20.57
C ASP A 279 -24.69 30.41 20.43
N GLN A 280 -24.56 29.37 19.61
CA GLN A 280 -25.61 28.40 19.35
C GLN A 280 -25.12 27.00 19.71
N PRO A 281 -25.76 26.31 20.68
CA PRO A 281 -25.45 24.92 20.95
C PRO A 281 -25.94 24.02 19.79
N TYR A 282 -25.20 22.96 19.53
CA TYR A 282 -25.57 21.92 18.58
C TYR A 282 -25.13 20.54 19.09
N ALA A 283 -25.86 19.50 18.71
CA ALA A 283 -25.47 18.13 19.01
C ALA A 283 -24.34 17.70 18.07
N LEU A 284 -23.25 17.19 18.64
CA LEU A 284 -22.12 16.66 17.92
C LEU A 284 -22.00 15.17 18.21
N ASP A 285 -22.11 14.34 17.18
CA ASP A 285 -21.98 12.91 17.33
C ASP A 285 -20.52 12.51 17.61
N ILE A 286 -20.35 11.61 18.58
CA ILE A 286 -19.07 10.95 18.85
C ILE A 286 -19.12 9.58 18.21
N LEU A 287 -18.17 9.32 17.32
CA LEU A 287 -17.99 8.00 16.74
C LEU A 287 -16.80 7.31 17.41
N GLY A 288 -16.91 6.00 17.57
CA GLY A 288 -15.86 5.14 18.09
C GLY A 288 -15.50 4.07 17.07
N ARG A 289 -14.22 3.72 17.01
CA ARG A 289 -13.72 2.56 16.26
C ARG A 289 -12.53 1.93 16.97
N THR A 290 -12.20 0.69 16.64
CA THR A 290 -10.90 0.11 17.02
C THR A 290 -9.81 0.60 16.06
N PRO A 291 -8.53 0.57 16.45
CA PRO A 291 -7.43 0.75 15.51
C PRO A 291 -7.55 -0.22 14.33
N GLY A 292 -7.44 0.32 13.12
CA GLY A 292 -7.44 -0.40 11.86
C GLY A 292 -6.03 -0.67 11.35
N THR A 293 -5.94 -1.00 10.06
CA THR A 293 -4.69 -1.39 9.39
C THR A 293 -3.64 -0.29 9.36
N THR A 294 -4.06 0.99 9.28
CA THR A 294 -3.18 2.14 9.06
C THR A 294 -3.05 3.08 10.27
N ASP A 295 -3.44 2.64 11.47
CA ASP A 295 -3.40 3.44 12.72
C ASP A 295 -2.26 3.05 13.69
#